data_AF-A0A8I1ACH6-F1
#
_entry.id   AF-A0A8I1ACH6-F1
#
_cell.length_a   1.000
_cell.length_b   1.000
_cell.length_c   1.000
_cell.angle_alpha   90.00
_cell.angle_beta   90.00
_cell.angle_gamma   90.00
#
_symmetry.space_group_name_H-M   'P 1'
#
loop_
_entity.id
_entity.type
_entity.pdbx_description
1 polymer ?
#
loop_
_entity_poly.entity_id
_entity_poly.type
_entity_poly.pdbx_seq_one_letter_code
_entity_poly.pdbx_strand_id
1 'polypeptide(L)'
;MIGSRKWMEINQGSLSFKEKINLLKQTLLPTTYKYAKTFIQSHVNHTHFALHDVQIPDTPMVKEAMAELENTQDRVIFHHSWRSFFWGVGIAHSKDWHFDQESFVIACLMLDLGLVEHLDQYSCNCFTYQSALRSENLCLKHQYDASRTKIISEAICLHMNGYLDESNQDLPIEALLLQQATSCDVIGTDYARFSKTYAEDVLIQHPRTQFNSHFKKLLHKESLNHPQSRTALVSRLGLPYMIQLNIFKE
;
A
#
# COMPACT_ATOMS: atom_id res chain seq x y z
N MET A 1 13.53 5.92 -9.30
CA MET A 1 12.89 4.91 -10.17
C MET A 1 11.51 5.41 -10.58
N ILE A 2 10.81 4.78 -11.55
CA ILE A 2 9.42 5.20 -11.85
C ILE A 2 8.58 5.07 -10.58
N GLY A 3 7.85 6.12 -10.21
CA GLY A 3 7.00 6.12 -9.03
C GLY A 3 7.68 6.49 -7.72
N SER A 4 9.01 6.65 -7.65
CA SER A 4 9.68 7.15 -6.44
C SER A 4 9.25 8.57 -6.11
N ARG A 5 9.44 9.03 -4.87
CA ARG A 5 9.09 10.39 -4.44
C ARG A 5 9.76 11.47 -5.30
N LYS A 6 11.03 11.26 -5.66
CA LYS A 6 11.78 12.12 -6.59
C LYS A 6 11.19 12.12 -8.01
N TRP A 7 10.67 10.97 -8.47
CA TRP A 7 10.05 10.89 -9.79
C TRP A 7 8.70 11.60 -9.81
N MET A 8 7.95 11.49 -8.71
CA MET A 8 6.69 12.21 -8.50
C MET A 8 6.86 13.72 -8.53
N GLU A 9 7.92 14.24 -7.90
CA GLU A 9 8.23 15.67 -7.93
C GLU A 9 8.43 16.19 -9.35
N ILE A 10 9.16 15.44 -10.18
CA ILE A 10 9.52 15.84 -11.55
C ILE A 10 8.32 15.68 -12.50
N ASN A 11 7.58 14.58 -12.40
CA ASN A 11 6.57 14.18 -13.40
C ASN A 11 5.12 14.37 -12.92
N GLN A 12 4.94 14.80 -11.67
CA GLN A 12 3.63 14.99 -11.04
C GLN A 12 2.73 13.76 -11.16
N GLY A 13 3.29 12.55 -11.17
CA GLY A 13 2.54 11.30 -11.29
C GLY A 13 2.18 10.85 -12.70
N SER A 14 2.50 11.64 -13.75
CA SER A 14 2.17 11.31 -15.13
C SER A 14 3.26 10.49 -15.81
N LEU A 15 2.89 9.32 -16.35
CA LEU A 15 3.79 8.47 -17.12
C LEU A 15 3.88 8.93 -18.58
N SER A 16 5.11 9.10 -19.07
CA SER A 16 5.37 9.14 -20.51
C SER A 16 5.15 7.77 -21.16
N PHE A 17 5.02 7.73 -22.49
CA PHE A 17 4.86 6.47 -23.23
C PHE A 17 6.01 5.48 -22.97
N LYS A 18 7.26 5.96 -22.94
CA LYS A 18 8.45 5.13 -22.67
C LYS A 18 8.41 4.56 -21.24
N GLU A 19 7.97 5.36 -20.27
CA GLU A 19 7.86 4.91 -18.88
C GLU A 19 6.77 3.87 -18.69
N LYS A 20 5.64 3.98 -19.40
CA LYS A 20 4.61 2.92 -19.39
C LYS A 20 5.19 1.57 -19.81
N ILE A 21 5.95 1.55 -20.91
CA ILE A 21 6.61 0.32 -21.41
C ILE A 21 7.63 -0.21 -20.39
N ASN A 22 8.41 0.67 -19.77
CA ASN A 22 9.42 0.25 -18.80
C ASN A 22 8.78 -0.30 -17.52
N LEU A 23 7.75 0.36 -16.98
CA LEU A 23 7.02 -0.11 -15.81
C LEU A 23 6.40 -1.48 -16.07
N LEU A 24 5.76 -1.65 -17.24
CA LEU A 24 5.22 -2.93 -17.70
C LEU A 24 6.25 -4.06 -17.67
N LYS A 25 7.43 -3.84 -18.25
CA LYS A 25 8.49 -4.84 -18.30
C LYS A 25 8.98 -5.23 -16.90
N GLN A 26 9.02 -4.27 -15.98
CA GLN A 26 9.47 -4.50 -14.61
C GLN A 26 8.44 -5.23 -13.75
N THR A 27 7.15 -4.96 -13.96
CA THR A 27 6.12 -5.34 -12.97
C THR A 27 5.21 -6.46 -13.43
N LEU A 28 4.96 -6.62 -14.73
CA LEU A 28 3.94 -7.55 -15.23
C LEU A 28 4.23 -9.02 -14.89
N LEU A 29 5.43 -9.50 -15.23
CA LEU A 29 5.80 -10.90 -14.98
C LEU A 29 5.89 -11.22 -13.47
N PRO A 30 6.60 -10.43 -12.64
CA PRO A 30 6.67 -10.72 -11.20
C PRO A 30 5.30 -10.67 -10.52
N THR A 31 4.46 -9.68 -10.87
CA THR A 31 3.13 -9.54 -10.27
C THR A 31 2.20 -10.69 -10.64
N THR A 32 2.14 -11.06 -11.93
CA THR A 32 1.30 -12.18 -12.38
C THR A 32 1.77 -13.52 -11.81
N TYR A 33 3.09 -13.73 -11.70
CA TYR A 33 3.65 -14.89 -11.03
C TYR A 33 3.28 -14.95 -9.55
N LYS A 34 3.48 -13.86 -8.78
CA LYS A 34 3.11 -13.79 -7.36
C LYS A 34 1.60 -14.03 -7.16
N TYR A 35 0.76 -13.45 -8.01
CA TYR A 35 -0.69 -13.63 -7.97
C TYR A 35 -1.11 -15.07 -8.27
N ALA A 36 -0.60 -15.69 -9.34
CA ALA A 36 -0.92 -17.07 -9.68
C ALA A 36 -0.50 -18.04 -8.56
N LYS A 37 0.65 -17.78 -7.95
CA LYS A 37 1.21 -18.57 -6.85
C LYS A 37 0.28 -18.60 -5.62
N THR A 38 -0.50 -17.54 -5.37
CA THR A 38 -1.52 -17.51 -4.30
C THR A 38 -2.51 -18.67 -4.36
N PHE A 39 -2.90 -19.12 -5.55
CA PHE A 39 -3.93 -20.17 -5.70
C PHE A 39 -3.37 -21.59 -5.67
N ILE A 40 -2.05 -21.75 -5.71
CA ILE A 40 -1.38 -23.06 -5.80
C ILE A 40 -0.65 -23.39 -4.50
N GLN A 41 -0.18 -22.38 -3.76
CA GLN A 41 0.55 -22.62 -2.52
C GLN A 41 -0.35 -23.06 -1.38
N SER A 42 0.05 -24.15 -0.73
CA SER A 42 -0.46 -24.50 0.59
C SER A 42 0.02 -23.50 1.62
N HIS A 43 -0.84 -23.19 2.60
CA HIS A 43 -0.43 -22.46 3.80
C HIS A 43 0.79 -23.13 4.42
N VAL A 44 1.81 -22.33 4.68
CA VAL A 44 2.94 -22.80 5.46
C VAL A 44 2.57 -22.63 6.93
N ASN A 45 2.55 -23.74 7.67
CA ASN A 45 2.44 -23.72 9.13
C ASN A 45 3.77 -23.22 9.72
N HIS A 46 4.12 -21.97 9.46
CA HIS A 46 5.21 -21.31 10.15
C HIS A 46 4.65 -20.41 11.25
N THR A 47 5.08 -20.73 12.47
CA THR A 47 5.24 -19.84 13.65
C THR A 47 4.02 -19.52 14.51
N HIS A 48 4.32 -19.39 15.82
CA HIS A 48 3.47 -18.92 16.91
C HIS A 48 3.08 -17.43 16.81
N PHE A 49 3.35 -16.75 15.69
CA PHE A 49 3.09 -15.32 15.54
C PHE A 49 1.59 -15.06 15.43
N ALA A 50 1.06 -14.38 16.43
CA ALA A 50 -0.34 -14.06 16.60
C ALA A 50 -0.57 -12.55 16.48
N LEU A 51 -1.83 -12.14 16.30
CA LEU A 51 -2.15 -10.72 16.15
C LEU A 51 -1.74 -9.88 17.37
N HIS A 52 -1.79 -10.46 18.58
CA HIS A 52 -1.39 -9.79 19.82
C HIS A 52 0.12 -9.57 19.96
N ASP A 53 0.95 -10.22 19.14
CA ASP A 53 2.38 -9.98 19.10
C ASP A 53 2.71 -8.66 18.37
N VAL A 54 1.78 -8.17 17.54
CA VAL A 54 1.94 -6.92 16.79
C VAL A 54 1.81 -5.72 17.73
N GLN A 55 2.91 -4.99 17.90
CA GLN A 55 2.90 -3.73 18.62
C GLN A 55 2.32 -2.62 17.73
N ILE A 56 1.57 -1.69 18.32
CA ILE A 56 1.12 -0.48 17.61
C ILE A 56 1.77 0.70 18.32
N PRO A 57 2.64 1.49 17.65
CA PRO A 57 3.26 2.64 18.27
C PRO A 57 2.21 3.65 18.75
N ASP A 58 2.20 3.94 20.05
CA ASP A 58 1.27 4.89 20.68
C ASP A 58 1.89 6.30 20.75
N THR A 59 2.06 6.93 19.59
CA THR A 59 2.66 8.28 19.49
C THR A 59 1.61 9.33 19.07
N PRO A 60 1.82 10.62 19.41
CA PRO A 60 0.92 11.69 18.96
C PRO A 60 0.75 11.74 17.43
N MET A 61 1.81 11.40 16.70
CA MET A 61 1.80 11.40 15.24
C MET A 61 0.95 10.26 14.67
N VAL A 62 1.03 9.05 15.24
CA VAL A 62 0.17 7.92 14.83
C VAL A 62 -1.30 8.24 15.14
N LYS A 63 -1.59 8.85 16.28
CA LYS A 63 -2.94 9.30 16.63
C LYS A 63 -3.49 10.31 15.64
N GLU A 64 -2.67 11.27 15.21
CA GLU A 64 -3.12 12.26 14.23
C GLU A 64 -3.26 11.68 12.82
N ALA A 65 -2.37 10.79 12.39
CA ALA A 65 -2.52 10.04 11.13
C ALA A 65 -3.83 9.23 11.11
N MET A 66 -4.14 8.57 12.24
CA MET A 66 -5.41 7.85 12.39
C MET A 66 -6.61 8.80 12.33
N ALA A 67 -6.54 9.96 12.98
CA ALA A 67 -7.61 10.97 12.91
C ALA A 67 -7.81 11.52 11.49
N GLU A 68 -6.74 11.77 10.72
CA GLU A 68 -6.84 12.16 9.31
C GLU A 68 -7.56 11.09 8.47
N LEU A 69 -7.25 9.82 8.70
CA LEU A 69 -7.91 8.70 8.03
C LEU A 69 -9.40 8.59 8.44
N GLU A 70 -9.71 8.72 9.74
CA GLU A 70 -11.09 8.72 10.25
C GLU A 70 -11.92 9.89 9.69
N ASN A 71 -11.32 11.07 9.51
CA ASN A 71 -11.96 12.25 8.97
C ASN A 71 -12.41 12.09 7.51
N THR A 72 -11.83 11.15 6.76
CA THR A 72 -12.31 10.82 5.41
C THR A 72 -13.70 10.17 5.42
N GLN A 73 -14.14 9.65 6.58
CA GLN A 73 -15.38 8.89 6.79
C GLN A 73 -15.49 7.62 5.92
N ASP A 74 -14.41 7.23 5.23
CA ASP A 74 -14.34 6.03 4.42
C ASP A 74 -13.91 4.84 5.28
N ARG A 75 -14.89 4.18 5.90
CA ARG A 75 -14.65 3.02 6.77
C ARG A 75 -13.95 1.86 6.04
N VAL A 76 -14.16 1.73 4.73
CA VAL A 76 -13.57 0.64 3.94
C VAL A 76 -12.06 0.87 3.80
N ILE A 77 -11.66 2.11 3.50
CA ILE A 77 -10.24 2.50 3.42
C ILE A 77 -9.60 2.56 4.81
N PHE A 78 -10.35 2.93 5.85
CA PHE A 78 -9.89 2.80 7.24
C PHE A 78 -9.46 1.36 7.57
N HIS A 79 -10.33 0.37 7.32
CA HIS A 79 -9.99 -1.02 7.58
C HIS A 79 -8.89 -1.54 6.65
N HIS A 80 -8.84 -1.11 5.38
CA HIS A 80 -7.76 -1.47 4.45
C HIS A 80 -6.38 -1.00 4.93
N SER A 81 -6.30 0.23 5.42
CA SER A 81 -5.05 0.82 5.92
C SER A 81 -4.52 0.02 7.11
N TRP A 82 -5.39 -0.35 8.05
CA TRP A 82 -5.02 -1.20 9.18
C TRP A 82 -4.67 -2.62 8.77
N ARG A 83 -5.43 -3.27 7.88
CA ARG A 83 -5.07 -4.59 7.34
C ARG A 83 -3.69 -4.55 6.68
N SER A 84 -3.40 -3.50 5.90
CA SER A 84 -2.08 -3.32 5.28
C SER A 84 -0.96 -3.20 6.31
N PHE A 85 -1.20 -2.53 7.45
CA PHE A 85 -0.23 -2.54 8.55
C PHE A 85 0.00 -3.97 9.07
N PHE A 86 -1.05 -4.71 9.43
CA PHE A 86 -0.91 -6.07 9.97
C PHE A 86 -0.26 -7.04 8.97
N TRP A 87 -0.72 -7.06 7.71
CA TRP A 87 -0.09 -7.88 6.67
C TRP A 87 1.39 -7.53 6.51
N GLY A 88 1.75 -6.25 6.56
CA GLY A 88 3.14 -5.81 6.51
C GLY A 88 3.98 -6.34 7.68
N VAL A 89 3.48 -6.23 8.92
CA VAL A 89 4.19 -6.78 10.10
C VAL A 89 4.35 -8.30 9.98
N GLY A 90 3.29 -9.02 9.58
CA GLY A 90 3.37 -10.47 9.37
C GLY A 90 4.36 -10.86 8.26
N ILE A 91 4.41 -10.10 7.16
CA ILE A 91 5.40 -10.30 6.09
C ILE A 91 6.81 -10.08 6.63
N ALA A 92 7.03 -8.98 7.36
CA ALA A 92 8.32 -8.64 7.94
C ALA A 92 8.82 -9.76 8.87
N HIS A 93 7.96 -10.24 9.77
CA HIS A 93 8.25 -11.36 10.65
C HIS A 93 8.61 -12.63 9.86
N SER A 94 7.84 -12.98 8.82
CA SER A 94 8.11 -14.17 8.00
C SER A 94 9.43 -14.13 7.23
N LYS A 95 9.99 -12.92 7.03
CA LYS A 95 11.22 -12.67 6.28
C LYS A 95 12.40 -12.23 7.15
N ASP A 96 12.21 -12.14 8.47
CA ASP A 96 13.18 -11.58 9.41
C ASP A 96 13.63 -10.15 9.01
N TRP A 97 12.69 -9.35 8.51
CA TRP A 97 12.94 -7.96 8.10
C TRP A 97 12.73 -6.99 9.25
N HIS A 98 13.71 -6.11 9.43
CA HIS A 98 13.69 -5.05 10.42
C HIS A 98 13.33 -3.72 9.73
N PHE A 99 12.47 -2.94 10.36
CA PHE A 99 11.94 -1.70 9.82
C PHE A 99 11.52 -0.76 10.95
N ASP A 100 11.35 0.51 10.64
CA ASP A 100 10.82 1.50 11.56
C ASP A 100 9.28 1.41 11.63
N GLN A 101 8.79 0.83 12.72
CA GLN A 101 7.37 0.48 12.87
C GLN A 101 6.44 1.70 12.91
N GLU A 102 6.90 2.82 13.45
CA GLU A 102 6.13 4.07 13.48
C GLU A 102 6.00 4.68 12.08
N SER A 103 7.11 4.77 11.32
CA SER A 103 7.09 5.21 9.93
C SER A 103 6.18 4.31 9.08
N PHE A 104 6.25 3.00 9.30
CA PHE A 104 5.44 2.05 8.55
C PHE A 104 3.94 2.17 8.85
N VAL A 105 3.54 2.28 10.12
CA VAL A 105 2.11 2.46 10.45
C VAL A 105 1.59 3.80 9.94
N ILE A 106 2.38 4.88 10.01
CA ILE A 106 2.01 6.18 9.44
C ILE A 106 1.84 6.07 7.92
N ALA A 107 2.78 5.40 7.24
CA ALA A 107 2.67 5.17 5.80
C ALA A 107 1.40 4.37 5.45
N CYS A 108 1.06 3.35 6.24
CA CYS A 108 -0.17 2.58 6.06
C CYS A 108 -1.43 3.42 6.24
N LEU A 109 -1.51 4.22 7.31
CA LEU A 109 -2.67 5.06 7.61
C LEU A 109 -2.88 6.19 6.59
N MET A 110 -1.81 6.62 5.92
CA MET A 110 -1.83 7.75 4.99
C MET A 110 -1.90 7.35 3.50
N LEU A 111 -1.69 6.07 3.15
CA LEU A 111 -1.39 5.65 1.77
C LEU A 111 -2.47 6.06 0.75
N ASP A 112 -3.74 6.01 1.16
CA ASP A 112 -4.92 6.18 0.29
C ASP A 112 -5.68 7.49 0.52
N LEU A 113 -5.15 8.42 1.33
CA LEU A 113 -5.86 9.68 1.58
C LEU A 113 -6.16 10.47 0.30
N GLY A 114 -5.19 10.55 -0.61
CA GLY A 114 -5.39 11.18 -1.92
C GLY A 114 -6.35 10.41 -2.85
N LEU A 115 -6.61 9.13 -2.58
CA LEU A 115 -7.53 8.32 -3.38
C LEU A 115 -8.99 8.59 -2.98
N VAL A 116 -9.23 8.73 -1.68
CA VAL A 116 -10.56 9.01 -1.10
C VAL A 116 -10.91 10.47 -1.29
N GLU A 117 -9.98 11.36 -0.94
CA GLU A 117 -10.19 12.80 -0.91
C GLU A 117 -9.06 13.51 -1.65
N HIS A 118 -9.35 13.90 -2.89
CA HIS A 118 -8.46 14.75 -3.66
C HIS A 118 -8.60 16.20 -3.19
N LEU A 119 -7.53 16.78 -2.66
CA LEU A 119 -7.47 18.17 -2.23
C LEU A 119 -6.78 19.01 -3.30
N ASP A 120 -7.49 19.99 -3.84
CA ASP A 120 -7.05 20.87 -4.94
C ASP A 120 -5.73 21.61 -4.64
N GLN A 121 -5.39 21.79 -3.35
CA GLN A 121 -4.13 22.40 -2.94
C GLN A 121 -2.89 21.57 -3.34
N TYR A 122 -3.05 20.28 -3.63
CA TYR A 122 -1.99 19.42 -4.13
C TYR A 122 -2.15 19.21 -5.64
N SER A 123 -1.45 20.02 -6.43
CA SER A 123 -1.52 20.04 -7.89
C SER A 123 -0.80 18.85 -8.57
N CYS A 124 -1.20 17.62 -8.27
CA CYS A 124 -0.57 16.41 -8.77
C CYS A 124 -1.54 15.46 -9.49
N ASN A 125 -1.03 14.65 -10.42
CA ASN A 125 -1.82 13.74 -11.26
C ASN A 125 -1.74 12.27 -10.80
N CYS A 126 -1.49 12.04 -9.52
CA CYS A 126 -1.48 10.70 -8.96
C CYS A 126 -1.78 10.75 -7.47
N PHE A 127 -2.82 10.02 -7.04
CA PHE A 127 -3.26 10.01 -5.65
C PHE A 127 -2.14 9.64 -4.66
N THR A 128 -1.24 8.72 -5.02
CA THR A 128 -0.15 8.31 -4.13
C THR A 128 0.80 9.47 -3.84
N TYR A 129 0.98 10.38 -4.80
CA TYR A 129 1.82 11.55 -4.58
C TYR A 129 1.12 12.54 -3.65
N GLN A 130 -0.18 12.74 -3.83
CA GLN A 130 -0.98 13.55 -2.91
C GLN A 130 -0.95 13.01 -1.48
N SER A 131 -1.17 11.70 -1.32
CA SER A 131 -1.04 11.01 -0.02
C SER A 131 0.35 11.21 0.60
N ALA A 132 1.41 11.14 -0.20
CA ALA A 132 2.77 11.39 0.26
C ALA A 132 2.97 12.85 0.71
N LEU A 133 2.48 13.83 -0.05
CA LEU A 133 2.53 15.25 0.34
C LEU A 133 1.73 15.52 1.62
N ARG A 134 0.58 14.89 1.80
CA ARG A 134 -0.19 14.96 3.05
C ARG A 134 0.62 14.41 4.23
N SER A 135 1.23 13.24 4.07
CA SER A 135 2.09 12.64 5.09
C SER A 135 3.30 13.52 5.43
N GLU A 136 3.92 14.18 4.44
CA GLU A 136 5.04 15.10 4.65
C GLU A 136 4.62 16.34 5.44
N ASN A 137 3.42 16.88 5.19
CA ASN A 137 2.87 17.99 5.98
C ASN A 137 2.61 17.58 7.43
N LEU A 138 2.07 16.37 7.66
CA LEU A 138 1.90 15.83 9.00
C LEU A 138 3.25 15.65 9.70
N CYS A 139 4.26 15.11 9.01
CA CYS A 139 5.63 14.99 9.53
C CYS A 139 6.19 16.34 9.94
N LEU A 140 6.03 17.36 9.08
CA LEU A 140 6.49 18.72 9.37
C LEU A 140 5.80 19.31 10.60
N LYS A 141 4.47 19.13 10.73
CA LYS A 141 3.70 19.61 11.89
C LYS A 141 4.21 19.02 13.20
N HIS A 142 4.59 17.73 13.19
CA HIS A 142 5.13 17.01 14.36
C HIS A 142 6.65 17.14 14.53
N GLN A 143 7.33 17.94 13.69
CA GLN A 143 8.80 18.06 13.67
C GLN A 143 9.50 16.69 13.58
N TYR A 144 8.91 15.79 12.80
CA TYR A 144 9.40 14.43 12.63
C TYR A 144 10.73 14.41 11.89
N ASP A 145 11.54 13.38 12.17
CA ASP A 145 12.86 13.25 11.55
C ASP A 145 12.75 13.22 10.01
N ALA A 146 13.64 13.97 9.35
CA ALA A 146 13.60 14.14 7.90
C ALA A 146 13.92 12.83 7.15
N SER A 147 14.76 11.95 7.73
CA SER A 147 15.06 10.66 7.13
C SER A 147 13.86 9.71 7.21
N ARG A 148 13.16 9.68 8.34
CA ARG A 148 11.90 8.92 8.50
C ARG A 148 10.78 9.47 7.62
N THR A 149 10.66 10.79 7.51
CA THR A 149 9.71 11.46 6.59
C THR A 149 9.93 11.00 5.14
N LYS A 150 11.19 10.93 4.70
CA LYS A 150 11.53 10.43 3.36
C LYS A 150 11.16 8.96 3.17
N ILE A 151 11.33 8.12 4.20
CA ILE A 151 10.92 6.71 4.16
C ILE A 151 9.40 6.60 3.98
N ILE A 152 8.62 7.34 4.77
CA ILE A 152 7.15 7.36 4.69
C ILE A 152 6.70 7.78 3.28
N SER A 153 7.20 8.91 2.78
CA SER A 153 6.74 9.45 1.50
C SER A 153 7.20 8.61 0.31
N GLU A 154 8.39 8.00 0.37
CA GLU A 154 8.87 7.05 -0.64
C GLU A 154 8.03 5.77 -0.64
N ALA A 155 7.72 5.20 0.52
CA ALA A 155 6.86 4.01 0.64
C ALA A 155 5.47 4.26 0.06
N ILE A 156 4.82 5.35 0.47
CA ILE A 156 3.51 5.76 -0.07
C ILE A 156 3.61 6.00 -1.57
N CYS A 157 4.66 6.66 -2.07
CA CYS A 157 4.79 6.86 -3.51
C CYS A 157 4.94 5.53 -4.25
N LEU A 158 5.70 4.55 -3.73
CA LEU A 158 6.01 3.32 -4.46
C LEU A 158 4.95 2.21 -4.38
N HIS A 159 4.01 2.25 -3.43
CA HIS A 159 3.12 1.09 -3.16
C HIS A 159 2.28 0.63 -4.39
N MET A 160 1.89 1.56 -5.27
CA MET A 160 1.13 1.25 -6.50
C MET A 160 1.98 0.75 -7.68
N ASN A 161 3.29 0.55 -7.52
CA ASN A 161 4.13 0.01 -8.60
C ASN A 161 3.85 -1.46 -8.93
N GLY A 162 3.13 -2.20 -8.07
CA GLY A 162 2.76 -3.61 -8.28
C GLY A 162 3.89 -4.61 -7.99
N TYR A 163 5.14 -4.27 -8.26
CA TYR A 163 6.31 -5.03 -7.83
C TYR A 163 7.48 -4.10 -7.53
N LEU A 164 8.21 -4.41 -6.46
CA LEU A 164 9.50 -3.84 -6.12
C LEU A 164 10.53 -4.98 -5.95
N ASP A 165 11.74 -4.75 -6.44
CA ASP A 165 12.83 -5.71 -6.36
C ASP A 165 13.43 -5.74 -4.95
N GLU A 166 13.23 -6.86 -4.24
CA GLU A 166 13.73 -7.06 -2.87
C GLU A 166 15.28 -7.08 -2.80
N SER A 167 15.97 -7.29 -3.92
CA SER A 167 17.44 -7.22 -3.98
C SER A 167 17.99 -5.81 -4.11
N ASN A 168 17.13 -4.81 -4.36
CA ASN A 168 17.55 -3.43 -4.50
C ASN A 168 17.78 -2.78 -3.12
N GLN A 169 19.05 -2.59 -2.78
CA GLN A 169 19.50 -2.00 -1.50
C GLN A 169 19.17 -0.52 -1.35
N ASP A 170 18.80 0.17 -2.43
CA ASP A 170 18.40 1.59 -2.38
C ASP A 170 16.95 1.77 -1.91
N LEU A 171 16.17 0.68 -1.81
CA LEU A 171 14.79 0.73 -1.33
C LEU A 171 14.72 0.60 0.19
N PRO A 172 14.00 1.49 0.88
CA PRO A 172 13.70 1.28 2.29
C PRO A 172 12.79 0.05 2.45
N ILE A 173 12.99 -0.70 3.53
CA ILE A 173 12.22 -1.92 3.82
C ILE A 173 10.72 -1.61 3.91
N GLU A 174 10.36 -0.44 4.42
CA GLU A 174 8.98 0.05 4.54
C GLU A 174 8.30 0.19 3.17
N ALA A 175 9.04 0.54 2.11
CA ALA A 175 8.48 0.59 0.75
C ALA A 175 8.20 -0.81 0.20
N LEU A 176 9.11 -1.76 0.43
CA LEU A 176 8.90 -3.17 0.09
C LEU A 176 7.69 -3.74 0.85
N LEU A 177 7.62 -3.49 2.16
CA LEU A 177 6.53 -3.93 3.02
C LEU A 177 5.19 -3.33 2.59
N LEU A 178 5.11 -2.02 2.35
CA LEU A 178 3.84 -1.37 2.00
C LEU A 178 3.33 -1.88 0.66
N GLN A 179 4.21 -2.07 -0.32
CA GLN A 179 3.85 -2.64 -1.61
C GLN A 179 3.33 -4.09 -1.46
N GLN A 180 4.02 -4.93 -0.69
CA GLN A 180 3.63 -6.33 -0.49
C GLN A 180 2.35 -6.48 0.31
N ALA A 181 2.19 -5.67 1.36
CA ALA A 181 1.02 -5.69 2.23
C ALA A 181 -0.26 -5.22 1.51
N THR A 182 -0.17 -4.12 0.75
CA THR A 182 -1.30 -3.65 -0.07
C THR A 182 -1.63 -4.66 -1.17
N SER A 183 -0.63 -5.27 -1.80
CA SER A 183 -0.88 -6.35 -2.79
C SER A 183 -1.52 -7.58 -2.14
N CYS A 184 -1.12 -7.95 -0.93
CA CYS A 184 -1.80 -8.97 -0.15
C CYS A 184 -3.28 -8.61 0.03
N ASP A 185 -3.58 -7.43 0.57
CA ASP A 185 -4.98 -7.07 0.86
C ASP A 185 -5.85 -6.91 -0.41
N VAL A 186 -5.27 -6.42 -1.50
CA VAL A 186 -5.98 -6.04 -2.73
C VAL A 186 -6.13 -7.20 -3.71
N ILE A 187 -5.14 -8.09 -3.81
CA ILE A 187 -5.13 -9.21 -4.78
C ILE A 187 -4.71 -10.57 -4.18
N GLY A 188 -4.50 -10.66 -2.86
CA GLY A 188 -4.24 -11.92 -2.16
C GLY A 188 -2.80 -12.44 -2.27
N THR A 189 -1.86 -11.67 -2.81
CA THR A 189 -0.46 -12.12 -2.90
C THR A 189 0.11 -12.44 -1.52
N ASP A 190 0.99 -13.43 -1.43
CA ASP A 190 1.71 -13.79 -0.21
C ASP A 190 0.84 -14.29 0.98
N TYR A 191 -0.47 -14.46 0.79
CA TYR A 191 -1.39 -14.95 1.84
C TYR A 191 -0.98 -16.30 2.46
N ALA A 192 -0.45 -17.22 1.66
CA ALA A 192 -0.03 -18.54 2.12
C ALA A 192 1.12 -18.51 3.16
N ARG A 193 1.72 -17.33 3.41
CA ARG A 193 2.75 -17.13 4.45
C ARG A 193 2.18 -17.04 5.86
N PHE A 194 0.91 -16.65 5.99
CA PHE A 194 0.30 -16.47 7.30
C PHE A 194 -0.36 -17.76 7.78
N SER A 195 -0.36 -17.94 9.11
CA SER A 195 -1.23 -18.91 9.74
C SER A 195 -2.69 -18.51 9.48
N LYS A 196 -3.58 -19.51 9.41
CA LYS A 196 -5.02 -19.25 9.22
C LYS A 196 -5.58 -18.37 10.34
N THR A 197 -5.20 -18.67 11.58
CA THR A 197 -5.62 -17.92 12.77
C THR A 197 -5.19 -16.45 12.69
N TYR A 198 -3.93 -16.16 12.34
CA TYR A 198 -3.48 -14.77 12.19
C TYR A 198 -4.33 -14.02 11.15
N ALA A 199 -4.58 -14.65 9.99
CA ALA A 199 -5.37 -14.02 8.95
C ALA A 199 -6.85 -13.82 9.34
N GLU A 200 -7.45 -14.81 10.02
CA GLU A 200 -8.80 -14.71 10.56
C GLU A 200 -8.92 -13.59 11.59
N ASP A 201 -7.98 -13.49 12.53
CA ASP A 201 -7.96 -12.44 13.56
C ASP A 201 -7.88 -11.04 12.94
N VAL A 202 -7.00 -10.84 11.94
CA VAL A 202 -6.88 -9.55 11.24
C VAL A 202 -8.19 -9.18 10.55
N LEU A 203 -8.87 -10.14 9.90
CA LEU A 203 -10.13 -9.91 9.21
C LEU A 203 -11.31 -9.71 10.16
N ILE A 204 -11.30 -10.32 11.35
CA ILE A 204 -12.28 -10.08 12.41
C ILE A 204 -12.11 -8.67 12.97
N GLN A 205 -10.88 -8.25 13.26
CA GLN A 205 -10.59 -6.93 13.81
C GLN A 205 -10.80 -5.80 12.78
N HIS A 206 -10.44 -6.04 11.52
CA HIS A 206 -10.55 -5.08 10.42
C HIS A 206 -11.32 -5.65 9.22
N PRO A 207 -12.66 -5.75 9.31
CA PRO A 207 -13.49 -6.39 8.29
C PRO A 207 -13.40 -5.71 6.93
N ARG A 208 -13.55 -6.50 5.86
CA ARG A 208 -13.43 -6.02 4.47
C ARG A 208 -14.63 -5.20 4.03
N THR A 209 -15.83 -5.64 4.33
CA THR A 209 -17.08 -4.87 4.16
C THR A 209 -17.20 -4.28 2.75
N GLN A 210 -17.28 -5.13 1.72
CA GLN A 210 -17.40 -4.72 0.30
C GLN A 210 -16.16 -4.01 -0.28
N PHE A 211 -14.99 -4.23 0.33
CA PHE A 211 -13.71 -3.65 -0.07
C PHE A 211 -13.42 -3.80 -1.56
N ASN A 212 -13.56 -5.01 -2.14
CA ASN A 212 -13.20 -5.22 -3.55
C ASN A 212 -14.05 -4.33 -4.46
N SER A 213 -15.35 -4.23 -4.17
CA SER A 213 -16.27 -3.41 -4.96
C SER A 213 -16.00 -1.91 -4.82
N HIS A 214 -15.71 -1.44 -3.60
CA HIS A 214 -15.47 -0.04 -3.29
C HIS A 214 -14.12 0.44 -3.83
N PHE A 215 -13.06 -0.32 -3.58
CA PHE A 215 -11.71 0.01 -4.04
C PHE A 215 -11.66 0.10 -5.58
N LYS A 216 -12.32 -0.82 -6.30
CA LYS A 216 -12.43 -0.72 -7.77
C LYS A 216 -13.13 0.56 -8.24
N LYS A 217 -14.15 1.05 -7.53
CA LYS A 217 -14.82 2.32 -7.87
C LYS A 217 -13.87 3.50 -7.70
N LEU A 218 -13.10 3.52 -6.61
CA LEU A 218 -12.09 4.54 -6.36
C LEU A 218 -10.99 4.52 -7.45
N LEU A 219 -10.43 3.34 -7.75
CA LEU A 219 -9.42 3.19 -8.82
C LEU A 219 -9.96 3.61 -10.19
N HIS A 220 -11.24 3.31 -10.47
CA HIS A 220 -11.87 3.73 -11.71
C HIS A 220 -11.98 5.26 -11.80
N LYS A 221 -12.44 5.92 -10.74
CA LYS A 221 -12.51 7.39 -10.65
C LYS A 221 -11.13 8.02 -10.83
N GLU A 222 -10.13 7.54 -10.11
CA GLU A 222 -8.73 7.98 -10.25
C GLU A 222 -8.22 7.82 -11.69
N SER A 223 -8.53 6.68 -12.33
CA SER A 223 -8.08 6.40 -13.70
C SER A 223 -8.75 7.29 -14.75
N LEU A 224 -9.98 7.74 -14.51
CA LEU A 224 -10.68 8.69 -15.38
C LEU A 224 -10.10 10.10 -15.22
N ASN A 225 -9.87 10.54 -13.98
CA ASN A 225 -9.34 11.86 -13.68
C ASN A 225 -7.87 12.01 -14.10
N HIS A 226 -7.07 10.95 -13.92
CA HIS A 226 -5.64 10.95 -14.19
C HIS A 226 -5.26 9.78 -15.13
N PRO A 227 -5.62 9.85 -16.42
CA PRO A 227 -5.47 8.72 -17.36
C PRO A 227 -4.02 8.34 -17.67
N GLN A 228 -3.06 9.21 -17.31
CA GLN A 228 -1.63 8.98 -17.45
C GLN A 228 -0.95 8.50 -16.16
N SER A 229 -1.69 8.32 -15.07
CA SER A 229 -1.15 7.83 -13.80
C SER A 229 -0.75 6.36 -13.88
N ARG A 230 0.06 5.92 -12.90
CA ARG A 230 0.38 4.49 -12.71
C ARG A 230 -0.87 3.69 -12.41
N THR A 231 -1.79 4.22 -11.61
CA THR A 231 -3.09 3.63 -11.29
C THR A 231 -3.91 3.34 -12.55
N ALA A 232 -3.97 4.31 -13.47
CA ALA A 232 -4.67 4.14 -14.75
C ALA A 232 -3.99 3.07 -15.63
N LEU A 233 -2.67 2.97 -15.60
CA LEU A 233 -1.95 1.92 -16.31
C LEU A 233 -2.28 0.54 -15.73
N VAL A 234 -2.08 0.31 -14.43
CA VAL A 234 -2.33 -1.01 -13.82
C VAL A 234 -3.81 -1.42 -13.87
N SER A 235 -4.72 -0.44 -13.83
CA SER A 235 -6.15 -0.70 -13.99
C SER A 235 -6.48 -1.27 -15.38
N ARG A 236 -5.85 -0.74 -16.44
CA ARG A 236 -6.01 -1.25 -17.81
C ARG A 236 -5.37 -2.62 -18.02
N LEU A 237 -4.42 -3.01 -17.16
CA LEU A 237 -3.70 -4.28 -17.24
C LEU A 237 -4.36 -5.42 -16.47
N GLY A 238 -5.53 -5.16 -15.88
CA GLY A 238 -6.36 -6.20 -15.28
C GLY A 238 -6.40 -6.22 -13.76
N LEU A 239 -5.84 -5.22 -13.08
CA LEU A 239 -5.97 -5.08 -11.63
C LEU A 239 -7.43 -5.21 -11.13
N PRO A 240 -8.47 -4.61 -11.77
CA PRO A 240 -9.85 -4.80 -11.34
C PRO A 240 -10.34 -6.25 -11.39
N TYR A 241 -9.84 -7.06 -12.33
CA TYR A 241 -10.16 -8.48 -12.41
C TYR A 241 -9.46 -9.28 -11.31
N MET A 242 -8.20 -8.95 -11.02
CA MET A 242 -7.47 -9.57 -9.90
C MET A 242 -8.13 -9.26 -8.56
N ILE A 243 -8.60 -8.02 -8.37
CA ILE A 243 -9.37 -7.61 -7.18
C ILE A 243 -10.68 -8.40 -7.09
N GLN A 244 -11.39 -8.60 -8.21
CA GLN A 244 -12.64 -9.38 -8.23
C GLN A 244 -12.44 -10.84 -7.84
N LEU A 245 -11.29 -11.41 -8.18
CA LEU A 245 -10.92 -12.80 -7.92
C LEU A 245 -10.08 -12.98 -6.65
N ASN A 246 -9.97 -11.93 -5.83
CA ASN A 246 -9.23 -11.98 -4.59
C ASN A 246 -9.76 -13.12 -3.70
N ILE A 247 -8.82 -13.85 -3.07
CA ILE A 247 -9.10 -14.94 -2.14
C ILE A 247 -9.88 -14.48 -0.90
N PHE A 248 -9.71 -13.22 -0.50
CA PHE A 248 -10.38 -12.65 0.64
C PHE A 248 -11.81 -12.27 0.26
N LYS A 249 -12.78 -12.89 0.94
CA LYS A 249 -14.21 -12.60 0.77
C LYS A 249 -14.57 -11.28 1.48
N GLU A 250 -15.67 -10.67 1.03
CA GLU A 250 -16.16 -9.37 1.51
C GLU A 250 -16.76 -9.41 2.92
#